data_AF-A0A1Y4BFK0-F1
#
_entry.id   AF-A0A1Y4BFK0-F1
#
_cell.length_a   1.000
_cell.length_b   1.000
_cell.length_c   1.000
_cell.angle_alpha   90.00
_cell.angle_beta   90.00
_cell.angle_gamma   90.00
#
_symmetry.space_group_name_H-M   'P 1'
#
loop_
_entity.id
_entity.type
_entity.pdbx_description
1 polymer ?
#
loop_
_entity_poly.entity_id
_entity_poly.type
_entity_poly.pdbx_seq_one_letter_code
_entity_poly.pdbx_strand_id
1 'polypeptide(L)' 'MLTPTLTTVNQPRYRMGYSACRILIDLLAGYELGSRSMVLETELIVRESTAGEAVA' A
#
# COMPACT_ATOMS: atom_id res chain seq x y z
N MET A 1 -21.88 1.76 -3.62
CA MET A 1 -20.90 2.51 -4.43
C MET A 1 -20.99 3.97 -4.03
N LEU A 2 -19.84 4.67 -3.98
CA LEU A 2 -19.78 6.12 -3.78
C LEU A 2 -19.74 6.79 -5.15
N THR A 3 -20.59 7.79 -5.35
CA THR A 3 -20.62 8.65 -6.53
C THR A 3 -20.46 10.09 -6.05
N PRO A 4 -19.46 10.85 -6.53
CA PRO A 4 -18.42 10.47 -7.48
C PRO A 4 -17.47 9.38 -6.95
N THR A 5 -16.82 8.65 -7.86
CA THR A 5 -15.80 7.66 -7.49
C THR A 5 -14.61 8.32 -6.80
N LEU A 6 -14.12 7.67 -5.73
CA LEU A 6 -13.15 8.25 -4.81
C LEU A 6 -11.70 8.18 -5.33
N THR A 7 -11.04 9.33 -5.47
CA THR A 7 -9.58 9.44 -5.58
C THR A 7 -8.95 9.03 -4.25
N THR A 8 -7.92 8.18 -4.27
CA THR A 8 -7.28 7.70 -3.04
C THR A 8 -5.83 7.31 -3.26
N VAL A 9 -5.08 7.17 -2.17
CA VAL A 9 -3.73 6.58 -2.17
C VAL A 9 -3.86 5.07 -2.02
N ASN A 10 -3.48 4.34 -3.05
CA ASN A 10 -3.42 2.89 -3.04
C ASN A 10 -2.19 2.42 -2.25
N GLN A 11 -2.46 1.77 -1.12
CA GLN A 11 -1.44 1.10 -0.33
C GLN A 11 -1.16 -0.29 -0.92
N PRO A 12 0.10 -0.76 -0.99
CA PRO A 12 0.46 -2.08 -1.51
C PRO A 12 0.13 -3.21 -0.50
N ARG A 13 -1.14 -3.33 -0.09
CA ARG A 13 -1.61 -4.15 1.03
C ARG A 13 -1.26 -5.62 0.92
N TYR A 14 -1.40 -6.19 -0.29
CA TYR A 14 -1.04 -7.59 -0.51
C TYR A 14 0.45 -7.81 -0.27
N ARG A 15 1.31 -6.94 -0.83
CA ARG A 15 2.76 -7.00 -0.64
C ARG A 15 3.16 -6.76 0.81
N MET A 16 2.48 -5.86 1.52
CA MET A 16 2.67 -5.66 2.97
C MET A 16 2.43 -6.97 3.72
N GLY A 17 1.27 -7.59 3.55
CA GLY A 17 0.93 -8.85 4.23
C GLY A 17 1.86 -10.00 3.87
N TYR A 18 2.14 -10.18 2.57
CA TYR A 18 3.08 -11.20 2.10
C TYR A 18 4.48 -11.04 2.73
N SER A 19 5.00 -9.82 2.72
CA SER A 19 6.34 -9.54 3.27
C SER A 19 6.38 -9.74 4.78
N ALA A 20 5.31 -9.34 5.49
CA ALA A 20 5.20 -9.54 6.93
C ALA A 20 5.18 -11.04 7.29
N CYS A 21 4.37 -11.84 6.59
CA CYS A 21 4.34 -13.29 6.81
C CYS A 21 5.69 -13.95 6.51
N ARG A 22 6.38 -13.52 5.45
CA ARG A 22 7.72 -14.04 5.13
C ARG A 22 8.71 -13.74 6.25
N ILE A 23 8.72 -12.52 6.77
CA ILE A 23 9.57 -12.14 7.92
C ILE A 23 9.22 -13.00 9.14
N LEU A 24 7.93 -13.23 9.41
CA LEU A 24 7.49 -14.08 10.51
C LEU A 24 7.97 -15.53 10.34
N ILE A 25 7.88 -16.10 9.15
CA ILE A 25 8.38 -17.45 8.86
C ILE A 25 9.89 -17.54 9.13
N ASP A 26 10.65 -16.53 8.68
CA ASP A 26 12.09 -16.49 8.93
C ASP A 26 12.40 -16.45 10.45
N LEU A 27 11.64 -15.68 11.23
CA LEU A 27 11.77 -15.66 12.69
C LEU A 27 11.46 -17.02 13.32
N LEU A 28 10.39 -17.67 12.88
CA LEU A 28 10.00 -19.00 13.37
C LEU A 28 11.02 -20.09 13.03
N ALA A 29 11.74 -19.93 11.92
CA ALA A 29 12.83 -20.81 11.52
C ALA A 29 14.14 -20.56 12.31
N GLY A 30 14.17 -19.57 13.20
CA GLY A 30 15.33 -19.27 14.05
C GLY A 30 16.38 -18.37 13.39
N TYR A 31 16.05 -17.68 12.30
CA TYR A 31 16.96 -16.72 11.69
C TYR A 31 17.06 -15.44 12.53
N GLU A 32 18.29 -14.99 12.82
CA GLU A 32 18.57 -13.67 13.38
C GLU A 32 18.43 -12.61 12.28
N LEU A 33 17.32 -11.86 12.29
CA LEU A 33 16.97 -10.94 11.21
C LEU A 33 17.50 -9.51 11.38
N GLY A 34 18.06 -9.16 12.55
CA GLY A 34 18.47 -7.79 12.87
C GLY A 34 17.32 -6.78 12.73
N SER A 35 17.64 -5.48 12.65
CA SER A 35 16.63 -4.46 12.34
C SER A 35 16.33 -4.43 10.84
N ARG A 36 15.24 -5.08 10.42
CA ARG A 36 14.70 -4.97 9.06
C ARG A 36 13.61 -3.91 9.02
N SER A 37 13.92 -2.76 8.42
CA SER A 37 12.92 -1.79 7.97
C SER A 37 12.74 -1.91 6.46
N MET A 38 11.49 -1.85 6.00
CA MET A 38 11.15 -1.90 4.59
C MET A 38 10.09 -0.83 4.31
N VAL A 39 10.37 0.02 3.32
CA VAL A 39 9.42 0.99 2.80
C VAL A 39 8.84 0.43 1.50
N LEU A 40 7.51 0.45 1.37
CA LEU A 40 6.82 0.06 0.14
C LEU A 40 6.18 1.29 -0.48
N GLU A 41 6.36 1.46 -1.78
CA GLU A 41 5.83 2.59 -2.52
C GLU A 41 4.30 2.56 -2.58
N THR A 42 3.71 3.75 -2.45
CA THR A 42 2.28 3.99 -2.55
C THR A 42 1.98 4.68 -3.87
N GLU A 43 0.75 4.58 -4.34
CA GLU A 43 0.35 5.12 -5.64
C GLU A 43 -0.89 6.01 -5.50
N LEU A 44 -0.87 7.20 -6.10
CA LEU A 44 -2.06 8.04 -6.18
C LEU A 44 -2.98 7.54 -7.30
N ILE A 45 -4.20 7.13 -6.95
CA ILE A 45 -5.21 6.71 -7.91
C ILE A 45 -6.23 7.84 -8.07
N VAL A 46 -6.10 8.59 -9.16
CA VAL A 46 -7.01 9.69 -9.51
C VAL A 46 -8.32 9.15 -10.08
N ARG A 47 -9.42 9.65 -9.53
CA ARG A 47 -10.81 9.40 -9.97
C ARG A 47 -11.60 10.71 -9.95
N GLU A 48 -12.91 10.63 -9.88
CA GLU A 48 -13.82 11.77 -10.04
C GLU A 48 -13.86 12.70 -8.82
N SER A 49 -13.61 12.22 -7.60
CA SER A 49 -13.78 13.03 -6.38
C SER A 49 -12.78 14.18 -6.20
N THR A 50 -11.75 14.26 -7.07
CA THR A 50 -10.77 15.36 -7.08
C THR A 50 -10.62 15.98 -8.46
N ALA A 51 -11.44 15.59 -9.44
CA ALA A 51 -11.52 16.27 -10.71
C ALA A 51 -12.18 17.64 -10.45
N GLY A 52 -11.41 18.72 -10.42
CA GLY A 52 -11.97 20.06 -10.47
C GLY A 52 -12.69 20.28 -11.80
N GLU A 53 -13.55 21.31 -11.89
CA GLU A 53 -14.03 21.76 -13.20
C GLU A 53 -12.82 22.09 -14.07
N ALA A 54 -12.77 21.52 -15.28
CA ALA A 54 -11.78 21.90 -16.27
C ALA A 54 -11.90 23.41 -16.51
N VAL A 55 -10.89 24.17 -16.13
CA VAL A 55 -10.81 25.59 -16.49
C VAL A 55 -10.64 25.64 -18.02
N ALA A 56 -11.67 26.14 -18.70
CA ALA A 56 -11.69 26.37 -20.14
C ALA A 56 -10.68 27.44 -20.56
#